data_AF-A0A2G6DQS6-F1
#
_entry.id   AF-A0A2G6DQS6-F1
#
_cell.length_a   1.000
_cell.length_b   1.000
_cell.length_c   1.000
_cell.angle_alpha   90.00
_cell.angle_beta   90.00
_cell.angle_gamma   90.00
#
_symmetry.space_group_name_H-M   'P 1'
#
loop_
_entity.id
_entity.type
_entity.pdbx_description
1 polymer ?
#
loop_
_entity_poly.entity_id
_entity_poly.type
_entity_poly.pdbx_seq_one_letter_code
_entity_poly.pdbx_strand_id
1 'polypeptide(L)'
;MKFIMKQKKIVLVIFVVLLIAWNVFLFFTDLETLVVTIGLNNVYLILFFVALTSGTSFLTSAAFYAMFTSYVAMGSDPIMIAVIGGVGMAFGDSIYFLFSKNVSDTLSENKLYKKVYDLLNHLPQWGVYIFTYFYTSFSPMPNDILMLALGMMKYRFRYILPIVILGNITLLLLVAYGIDIIFF
;
A
#
# COMPACT_ATOMS: atom_id res chain seq x y z
N MET A 1 -5.86 -36.50 2.44
CA MET A 1 -6.12 -35.73 1.19
C MET A 1 -7.57 -35.23 1.04
N LYS A 2 -8.60 -36.09 1.18
CA LYS A 2 -10.03 -35.68 1.08
C LYS A 2 -10.50 -34.61 2.09
N PHE A 3 -9.92 -34.56 3.30
CA PHE A 3 -10.30 -33.59 4.34
C PHE A 3 -9.90 -32.14 4.00
N ILE A 4 -8.70 -31.96 3.46
CA ILE A 4 -8.17 -30.64 3.04
C ILE A 4 -8.99 -30.06 1.88
N MET A 5 -9.46 -30.90 0.95
CA MET A 5 -10.34 -30.46 -0.15
C MET A 5 -11.72 -30.00 0.33
N LYS A 6 -12.26 -30.59 1.40
CA LYS A 6 -13.57 -30.20 1.96
C LYS A 6 -13.51 -28.83 2.63
N GLN A 7 -12.43 -28.53 3.35
CA GLN A 7 -12.21 -27.21 3.96
C GLN A 7 -12.03 -26.11 2.91
N LYS A 8 -11.25 -26.35 1.84
CA LYS A 8 -11.10 -25.39 0.73
C LYS A 8 -12.43 -25.04 0.05
N LYS A 9 -13.33 -26.03 -0.12
CA LYS A 9 -14.68 -25.79 -0.66
C LYS A 9 -15.56 -24.95 0.28
N ILE A 10 -15.49 -25.19 1.59
CA ILE A 10 -16.24 -24.40 2.57
C ILE A 10 -15.76 -22.94 2.58
N VAL A 11 -14.45 -22.70 2.58
CA VAL A 11 -13.88 -21.35 2.50
C VAL A 11 -14.31 -20.64 1.22
N LEU A 12 -14.29 -21.34 0.08
CA LEU A 12 -14.75 -20.80 -1.19
C LEU A 12 -16.24 -20.43 -1.15
N VAL A 13 -17.10 -21.30 -0.60
CA VAL A 13 -18.54 -21.02 -0.47
C VAL A 13 -18.79 -19.84 0.46
N ILE A 14 -18.12 -19.77 1.61
CA ILE A 14 -18.24 -18.62 2.53
C ILE A 14 -17.82 -17.33 1.82
N PHE A 15 -16.72 -17.35 1.08
CA PHE A 15 -16.24 -16.19 0.33
C PHE A 15 -17.24 -15.73 -0.73
N VAL A 16 -17.82 -16.66 -1.50
CA VAL A 16 -18.85 -16.35 -2.51
C VAL A 16 -20.11 -15.79 -1.84
N VAL A 17 -20.55 -16.37 -0.71
CA VAL A 17 -21.70 -15.86 0.04
C VAL A 17 -21.45 -14.45 0.56
N LEU A 18 -20.26 -14.16 1.09
CA LEU A 18 -19.88 -12.81 1.52
C LEU A 18 -19.89 -11.82 0.37
N LEU A 19 -19.38 -12.19 -0.81
CA LEU A 19 -19.41 -11.33 -2.00
C LEU A 19 -20.84 -11.04 -2.46
N ILE A 20 -21.71 -12.05 -2.47
CA ILE A 20 -23.13 -11.87 -2.83
C ILE A 20 -23.81 -10.98 -1.80
N ALA A 21 -23.62 -11.25 -0.50
CA ALA A 21 -24.19 -10.45 0.58
C ALA A 21 -23.73 -8.99 0.50
N TRP A 22 -22.45 -8.75 0.20
CA TRP A 22 -21.90 -7.41 -0.01
C TRP A 22 -22.56 -6.68 -1.18
N ASN A 23 -22.73 -7.34 -2.32
CA ASN A 23 -23.40 -6.76 -3.49
C ASN A 23 -24.88 -6.48 -3.22
N VAL A 24 -25.58 -7.40 -2.54
CA VAL A 24 -26.98 -7.22 -2.15
C VAL A 24 -27.11 -6.03 -1.20
N PHE A 25 -26.24 -5.93 -0.19
CA PHE A 25 -26.20 -4.79 0.72
C PHE A 25 -25.99 -3.46 -0.01
N LEU A 26 -25.04 -3.41 -0.95
CA LEU A 26 -24.79 -2.22 -1.77
C LEU A 26 -25.96 -1.89 -2.72
N PHE A 27 -26.72 -2.89 -3.16
CA PHE A 27 -27.89 -2.66 -4.01
C PHE A 27 -29.06 -2.03 -3.25
N PHE A 28 -29.22 -2.37 -1.96
CA PHE A 28 -30.29 -1.85 -1.12
C PHE A 28 -29.93 -0.57 -0.37
N THR A 29 -28.66 -0.18 -0.35
CA THR A 29 -28.23 1.02 0.34
C THR A 29 -27.91 2.10 -0.68
N ASP A 30 -28.57 3.25 -0.56
CA ASP A 30 -28.26 4.41 -1.39
C ASP A 30 -26.82 4.87 -1.12
N LEU A 31 -25.98 4.73 -2.14
CA LEU A 31 -24.55 5.04 -2.09
C LEU A 31 -24.31 6.48 -1.64
N GLU A 32 -25.19 7.41 -2.02
CA GLU A 32 -25.08 8.82 -1.63
C GLU A 32 -25.20 8.99 -0.11
N THR A 33 -26.21 8.38 0.50
CA THR A 33 -26.39 8.44 1.97
C THR A 33 -25.26 7.77 2.75
N LEU A 34 -24.69 6.67 2.25
CA LEU A 34 -23.51 6.04 2.87
C LEU A 34 -22.28 6.95 2.82
N VAL A 35 -22.01 7.56 1.67
CA VAL A 35 -20.87 8.47 1.49
C VAL A 35 -21.03 9.71 2.35
N VAL A 36 -22.23 10.28 2.44
CA VAL A 36 -22.49 11.47 3.27
C VAL A 36 -22.39 11.15 4.76
N THR A 37 -22.98 10.04 5.20
CA THR A 37 -23.07 9.72 6.64
C THR A 37 -21.74 9.20 7.21
N ILE A 38 -21.09 8.30 6.47
CA ILE A 38 -19.87 7.61 6.91
C ILE A 38 -18.64 8.30 6.35
N GLY A 39 -18.67 8.61 5.04
CA GLY A 39 -17.53 9.14 4.27
C GLY A 39 -17.10 10.56 4.65
N LEU A 40 -18.04 11.51 4.77
CA LEU A 40 -17.70 12.92 4.98
C LEU A 40 -17.25 13.25 6.41
N ASN A 41 -17.82 12.58 7.41
CA ASN A 41 -17.45 12.84 8.81
C ASN A 41 -16.18 12.10 9.25
N ASN A 42 -15.78 11.06 8.51
CA ASN A 42 -14.64 10.21 8.87
C ASN A 42 -13.61 10.09 7.73
N VAL A 43 -13.55 11.08 6.83
CA VAL A 43 -12.68 11.10 5.64
C VAL A 43 -11.28 10.58 5.96
N TYR A 44 -10.65 11.18 6.97
CA TYR A 44 -9.29 10.84 7.38
C TYR A 44 -9.13 9.40 7.86
N LEU A 45 -10.07 8.91 8.66
CA LEU A 45 -10.01 7.56 9.23
C LEU A 45 -10.22 6.50 8.15
N ILE A 46 -11.21 6.71 7.28
CA ILE A 46 -11.49 5.81 6.16
C ILE A 46 -10.31 5.80 5.21
N LEU A 47 -9.80 6.98 4.84
CA LEU A 47 -8.62 7.10 4.00
C LEU A 47 -7.42 6.37 4.61
N PHE A 48 -7.18 6.48 5.92
CA PHE A 48 -6.10 5.78 6.60
C PHE A 48 -6.22 4.25 6.45
N PHE A 49 -7.39 3.67 6.71
CA PHE A 49 -7.58 2.22 6.61
C PHE A 49 -7.56 1.72 5.16
N VAL A 50 -8.11 2.51 4.23
CA VAL A 50 -7.99 2.21 2.81
C VAL A 50 -6.52 2.27 2.41
N ALA A 51 -5.78 3.32 2.75
CA ALA A 51 -4.34 3.44 2.50
C ALA A 51 -3.52 2.28 3.09
N LEU A 52 -3.84 1.87 4.31
CA LEU A 52 -3.19 0.76 5.01
C LEU A 52 -3.40 -0.59 4.32
N THR A 53 -4.55 -0.77 3.68
CA THR A 53 -4.87 -1.99 2.93
C THR A 53 -4.51 -1.89 1.45
N SER A 54 -4.50 -0.69 0.87
CA SER A 54 -4.21 -0.43 -0.54
C SER A 54 -2.72 -0.29 -0.82
N GLY A 55 -1.94 0.14 0.17
CA GLY A 55 -0.47 0.07 0.20
C GLY A 55 0.05 -1.36 0.31
N THR A 56 -0.74 -2.32 -0.16
CA THR A 56 -0.36 -3.72 -0.19
C THR A 56 -0.46 -4.34 -1.58
N SER A 57 -0.87 -3.62 -2.62
CA SER A 57 -0.90 -4.22 -3.95
C SER A 57 -1.01 -3.19 -5.06
N PHE A 58 -0.23 -3.40 -6.11
CA PHE A 58 -0.39 -2.79 -7.44
C PHE A 58 -1.86 -2.75 -7.92
N LEU A 59 -2.66 -3.77 -7.58
CA LEU A 59 -4.06 -3.89 -7.97
C LEU A 59 -5.01 -2.94 -7.22
N THR A 60 -4.67 -2.54 -5.99
CA THR A 60 -5.51 -1.70 -5.13
C THR A 60 -5.10 -0.23 -5.15
N SER A 61 -3.92 0.09 -5.70
CA SER A 61 -3.37 1.44 -5.78
C SER A 61 -4.30 2.39 -6.54
N ALA A 62 -4.84 1.97 -7.68
CA ALA A 62 -5.70 2.81 -8.53
C ALA A 62 -6.98 3.27 -7.81
N ALA A 63 -7.64 2.35 -7.09
CA ALA A 63 -8.84 2.67 -6.33
C ALA A 63 -8.54 3.65 -5.19
N PHE A 64 -7.38 3.50 -4.54
CA PHE A 64 -6.94 4.43 -3.50
C PHE A 64 -6.65 5.83 -4.06
N TYR A 65 -5.90 5.95 -5.16
CA TYR A 65 -5.63 7.25 -5.76
C TYR A 65 -6.91 7.93 -6.25
N ALA A 66 -7.85 7.18 -6.84
CA ALA A 66 -9.15 7.72 -7.22
C ALA A 66 -9.96 8.23 -6.02
N MET A 67 -9.95 7.51 -4.90
CA MET A 67 -10.59 7.94 -3.66
C MET A 67 -9.90 9.19 -3.08
N PHE A 68 -8.57 9.20 -3.05
CA PHE A 68 -7.75 10.30 -2.57
C PHE A 68 -8.04 11.59 -3.36
N THR A 69 -7.98 11.53 -4.70
CA THR A 69 -8.22 12.69 -5.56
C THR A 69 -9.68 13.16 -5.46
N SER A 70 -10.63 12.24 -5.30
CA SER A 70 -12.04 12.60 -5.06
C SER A 70 -12.21 13.42 -3.78
N TYR A 71 -11.58 13.02 -2.67
CA TYR A 71 -11.67 13.78 -1.42
C TYR A 71 -11.00 15.15 -1.49
N VAL A 72 -9.87 15.25 -2.20
CA VAL A 72 -9.22 16.54 -2.47
C VAL A 72 -10.14 17.43 -3.31
N ALA A 73 -10.75 16.89 -4.37
CA ALA A 73 -11.70 17.63 -5.21
C ALA A 73 -12.97 18.07 -4.46
N MET A 74 -13.39 17.32 -3.45
CA MET A 74 -14.51 17.66 -2.56
C MET A 74 -14.15 18.74 -1.52
N GLY A 75 -12.93 19.27 -1.53
CA GLY A 75 -12.50 20.39 -0.69
C GLY A 75 -11.85 19.99 0.64
N SER A 76 -11.45 18.74 0.80
CA SER A 76 -10.71 18.31 1.99
C SER A 76 -9.29 18.88 1.99
N ASP A 77 -8.71 19.12 3.18
CA ASP A 77 -7.34 19.63 3.32
C ASP A 77 -6.32 18.68 2.62
N PRO A 78 -5.64 19.14 1.55
CA PRO A 78 -4.68 18.33 0.80
C PRO A 78 -3.50 17.83 1.64
N ILE A 79 -3.02 18.65 2.57
CA ILE A 79 -1.87 18.34 3.40
C ILE A 79 -2.26 17.26 4.41
N MET A 80 -3.42 17.44 5.07
CA MET A 80 -3.85 16.50 6.09
C MET A 80 -4.20 15.12 5.52
N ILE A 81 -4.88 15.07 4.36
CA ILE A 81 -5.16 13.83 3.65
C ILE A 81 -3.85 13.18 3.16
N ALA A 82 -2.89 13.94 2.63
CA ALA A 82 -1.59 13.39 2.21
C ALA A 82 -0.79 12.81 3.38
N VAL A 83 -0.77 13.48 4.53
CA VAL A 83 -0.12 12.97 5.75
C VAL A 83 -0.76 11.65 6.18
N ILE A 84 -2.08 11.61 6.29
CA ILE A 84 -2.79 10.46 6.82
C ILE A 84 -2.75 9.28 5.83
N GLY A 85 -2.95 9.54 4.55
CA GLY A 85 -2.80 8.54 3.49
C GLY A 85 -1.36 8.03 3.40
N GLY A 86 -0.36 8.91 3.48
CA GLY A 86 1.04 8.54 3.36
C GLY A 86 1.53 7.68 4.52
N VAL A 87 1.09 8.00 5.74
CA VAL A 87 1.32 7.19 6.93
C VAL A 87 0.61 5.83 6.80
N GLY A 88 -0.67 5.82 6.41
CA GLY A 88 -1.43 4.59 6.17
C GLY A 88 -0.73 3.66 5.17
N MET A 89 -0.34 4.19 4.01
CA MET A 89 0.41 3.44 2.99
C MET A 89 1.71 2.88 3.55
N ALA A 90 2.49 3.67 4.28
CA ALA A 90 3.75 3.20 4.86
C ALA A 90 3.54 2.04 5.87
N PHE A 91 2.43 2.04 6.61
CA PHE A 91 2.07 0.92 7.48
C PHE A 91 1.66 -0.33 6.68
N GLY A 92 0.95 -0.17 5.56
CA GLY A 92 0.67 -1.27 4.62
C GLY A 92 1.96 -1.87 4.04
N ASP A 93 2.82 -1.00 3.52
CA ASP A 93 4.14 -1.29 2.96
C ASP A 93 5.03 -2.06 3.97
N SER A 94 4.88 -1.76 5.26
CA SER A 94 5.63 -2.40 6.34
C SER A 94 5.38 -3.90 6.44
N ILE A 95 4.20 -4.38 6.04
CA ILE A 95 3.87 -5.81 6.03
C ILE A 95 4.81 -6.56 5.07
N TYR A 96 5.04 -6.00 3.87
CA TYR A 96 5.96 -6.58 2.88
C TYR A 96 7.39 -6.63 3.37
N PHE A 97 7.84 -5.54 3.98
CA PHE A 97 9.18 -5.46 4.55
C PHE A 97 9.41 -6.52 5.63
N LEU A 98 8.48 -6.65 6.58
CA LEU A 98 8.60 -7.60 7.68
C LEU A 98 8.49 -9.05 7.18
N PHE A 99 7.57 -9.29 6.25
CA PHE A 99 7.42 -10.60 5.62
C PHE A 99 8.69 -11.02 4.90
N SER A 100 9.23 -10.18 4.02
CA SER A 100 10.40 -10.53 3.22
C SER A 100 11.67 -10.67 4.06
N LYS A 101 11.79 -9.88 5.14
CA LYS A 101 12.87 -10.01 6.11
C LYS A 101 12.88 -11.35 6.85
N ASN A 102 11.71 -11.90 7.14
CA ASN A 102 11.61 -13.19 7.84
C ASN A 102 11.89 -14.37 6.89
N VAL A 103 11.58 -14.24 5.60
CA VAL A 103 11.78 -15.31 4.60
C VAL A 103 13.16 -15.22 3.91
N SER A 104 13.90 -14.13 4.12
CA SER A 104 15.18 -13.86 3.43
C SER A 104 16.20 -14.99 3.56
N ASP A 105 16.28 -15.62 4.74
CA ASP A 105 17.26 -16.68 5.02
C ASP A 105 16.99 -17.94 4.20
N THR A 106 15.72 -18.21 3.90
CA THR A 106 15.29 -19.33 3.04
C THR A 106 15.53 -19.05 1.56
N LEU A 107 15.58 -17.76 1.17
CA LEU A 107 15.75 -17.32 -0.22
C LEU A 107 17.22 -17.06 -0.61
N SER A 108 18.16 -17.23 0.33
CA SER A 108 19.59 -16.93 0.17
C SER A 108 20.27 -17.65 -0.99
N GLU A 109 19.75 -18.81 -1.40
CA GLU A 109 20.26 -19.59 -2.54
C GLU A 109 19.67 -19.16 -3.89
N ASN A 110 18.62 -18.33 -3.91
CA ASN A 110 17.94 -17.93 -5.14
C ASN A 110 18.80 -16.95 -5.98
N LYS A 111 18.91 -17.20 -7.28
CA LYS A 111 19.64 -16.35 -8.23
C LYS A 111 19.13 -14.90 -8.24
N LEU A 112 17.82 -14.70 -8.11
CA LEU A 112 17.21 -13.36 -8.04
C LEU A 112 17.63 -12.63 -6.77
N TYR A 113 17.64 -13.31 -5.63
CA TYR A 113 18.12 -12.75 -4.37
C TYR A 113 19.57 -12.30 -4.49
N LYS A 114 20.46 -13.16 -5.01
CA LYS A 114 21.88 -12.81 -5.20
C LYS A 114 22.08 -11.60 -6.11
N LYS A 115 21.34 -11.52 -7.23
CA LYS A 115 21.46 -10.39 -8.16
C LYS A 115 21.01 -9.06 -7.54
N VAL A 116 19.93 -9.06 -6.76
CA VAL A 116 19.45 -7.87 -6.04
C VAL A 116 20.39 -7.51 -4.90
N TYR A 117 20.87 -8.51 -4.16
CA TYR A 117 21.86 -8.34 -3.10
C TYR A 117 23.14 -7.70 -3.63
N ASP A 118 23.73 -8.25 -4.70
CA ASP A 118 24.97 -7.73 -5.29
C ASP A 118 24.81 -6.28 -5.81
N LEU A 119 23.67 -5.96 -6.45
CA LEU A 119 23.38 -4.61 -6.94
C LEU A 119 23.38 -3.57 -5.80
N LEU A 120 22.79 -3.93 -4.66
CA LEU A 120 22.54 -3.00 -3.57
C LEU A 120 23.64 -3.03 -2.50
N ASN A 121 24.40 -4.12 -2.37
CA ASN A 121 25.51 -4.26 -1.43
C ASN A 121 26.70 -3.35 -1.78
N HIS A 122 26.77 -2.87 -3.03
CA HIS A 122 27.74 -1.85 -3.46
C HIS A 122 27.32 -0.41 -3.14
N LEU A 123 26.08 -0.18 -2.71
CA LEU A 123 25.60 1.15 -2.36
C LEU A 123 25.86 1.43 -0.87
N PRO A 124 26.38 2.63 -0.53
CA PRO A 124 26.49 3.02 0.87
C PRO A 124 25.07 3.18 1.47
N GLN A 125 24.93 2.94 2.78
CA GLN A 125 23.63 2.95 3.46
C GLN A 125 22.85 4.26 3.23
N TRP A 126 23.54 5.41 3.22
CA TRP A 126 22.92 6.71 2.93
C TRP A 126 22.39 6.81 1.49
N GLY A 127 23.08 6.18 0.53
CA GLY A 127 22.63 6.11 -0.85
C GLY A 127 21.34 5.31 -0.99
N VAL A 128 21.19 4.23 -0.22
CA VAL A 128 19.95 3.45 -0.17
C VAL A 128 18.79 4.25 0.42
N TYR A 129 19.04 5.06 1.46
CA TYR A 129 18.02 5.95 2.04
C TYR A 129 17.55 7.02 1.06
N ILE A 130 18.49 7.65 0.36
CA ILE A 130 18.18 8.62 -0.69
C ILE A 130 17.39 7.96 -1.82
N PHE A 131 17.85 6.80 -2.29
CA PHE A 131 17.16 6.05 -3.34
C PHE A 131 15.73 5.67 -2.90
N THR A 132 15.58 5.19 -1.67
CA THR A 132 14.27 4.84 -1.09
C THR A 132 13.33 6.03 -1.14
N TYR A 133 13.78 7.20 -0.67
CA TYR A 133 12.98 8.43 -0.71
C TYR A 133 12.55 8.78 -2.14
N PHE A 134 13.51 8.90 -3.07
CA PHE A 134 13.19 9.26 -4.45
C PHE A 134 12.28 8.25 -5.14
N TYR A 135 12.48 6.95 -4.88
CA TYR A 135 11.60 5.91 -5.38
C TYR A 135 10.18 6.10 -4.85
N THR A 136 9.99 6.22 -3.53
CA THR A 136 8.66 6.38 -2.93
C THR A 136 7.97 7.70 -3.28
N SER A 137 8.73 8.76 -3.56
CA SER A 137 8.17 10.10 -3.85
C SER A 137 7.80 10.33 -5.31
N PHE A 138 8.56 9.75 -6.25
CA PHE A 138 8.47 10.11 -7.66
C PHE A 138 8.28 8.91 -8.59
N SER A 139 8.42 7.68 -8.09
CA SER A 139 8.20 6.49 -8.90
C SER A 139 6.71 6.15 -8.94
N PRO A 140 6.12 5.91 -10.13
CA PRO A 140 4.79 5.33 -10.23
C PRO A 140 4.79 3.82 -9.92
N MET A 141 5.96 3.22 -9.63
CA MET A 141 6.06 1.80 -9.35
C MET A 141 5.56 1.44 -7.95
N PRO A 142 5.09 0.18 -7.75
CA PRO A 142 4.68 -0.31 -6.45
C PRO A 142 5.80 -0.26 -5.42
N ASN A 143 5.53 0.39 -4.28
CA ASN A 143 6.41 0.38 -3.11
C ASN A 143 6.65 -1.04 -2.57
N ASP A 144 5.71 -1.96 -2.78
CA ASP A 144 5.83 -3.37 -2.41
C ASP A 144 7.17 -3.96 -2.86
N ILE A 145 7.59 -3.67 -4.10
CA ILE A 145 8.83 -4.21 -4.68
C ILE A 145 10.05 -3.68 -3.91
N LEU A 146 10.07 -2.38 -3.63
CA LEU A 146 11.13 -1.73 -2.86
C LEU A 146 11.19 -2.30 -1.43
N MET A 147 10.04 -2.40 -0.76
CA MET A 147 9.95 -2.88 0.62
C MET A 147 10.32 -4.35 0.75
N LEU A 148 9.92 -5.18 -0.22
CA LEU A 148 10.37 -6.57 -0.32
C LEU A 148 11.89 -6.62 -0.44
N ALA A 149 12.50 -5.87 -1.36
CA ALA A 149 13.95 -5.85 -1.55
C ALA A 149 14.70 -5.38 -0.29
N LEU A 150 14.27 -4.28 0.32
CA LEU A 150 14.88 -3.74 1.54
C LEU A 150 14.76 -4.70 2.73
N GLY A 151 13.63 -5.39 2.85
CA GLY A 151 13.43 -6.40 3.89
C GLY A 151 14.29 -7.64 3.68
N MET A 152 14.41 -8.13 2.44
CA MET A 152 15.28 -9.28 2.09
C MET A 152 16.75 -9.00 2.44
N MET A 153 17.20 -7.77 2.27
CA MET A 153 18.56 -7.34 2.66
C MET A 153 18.72 -7.04 4.16
N LYS A 154 17.68 -7.29 4.96
CA LYS A 154 17.67 -7.10 6.43
C LYS A 154 18.02 -5.68 6.87
N TYR A 155 17.61 -4.66 6.11
CA TYR A 155 17.73 -3.28 6.59
C TYR A 155 16.99 -3.10 7.93
N ARG A 156 17.32 -2.02 8.64
CA ARG A 156 16.70 -1.70 9.92
C ARG A 156 15.41 -0.93 9.66
N PHE A 157 14.28 -1.59 9.93
CA PHE A 157 12.93 -1.05 9.73
C PHE A 157 12.74 0.38 10.26
N ARG A 158 13.25 0.66 11.47
CA ARG A 158 13.17 1.98 12.12
C ARG A 158 13.78 3.14 11.33
N TYR A 159 14.70 2.88 10.40
CA TYR A 159 15.29 3.91 9.54
C TYR A 159 14.60 4.01 8.19
N ILE A 160 14.06 2.89 7.68
CA ILE A 160 13.32 2.85 6.42
C ILE A 160 11.93 3.45 6.57
N LEU A 161 11.22 3.15 7.66
CA LEU A 161 9.83 3.57 7.86
C LEU A 161 9.66 5.10 7.79
N PRO A 162 10.44 5.95 8.49
CA PRO A 162 10.30 7.40 8.39
C PRO A 162 10.55 7.93 6.97
N ILE A 163 11.46 7.31 6.23
CA ILE A 163 11.79 7.71 4.85
C ILE A 163 10.62 7.39 3.92
N VAL A 164 10.05 6.19 4.03
CA VAL A 164 8.89 5.77 3.23
C VAL A 164 7.67 6.63 3.56
N ILE A 165 7.44 6.95 4.84
CA ILE A 165 6.38 7.89 5.24
C ILE A 165 6.57 9.23 4.53
N LEU A 166 7.77 9.82 4.61
CA LEU A 166 8.04 11.12 3.97
C LEU A 166 7.88 11.06 2.46
N GLY A 167 8.31 9.97 1.82
CA GLY A 167 8.17 9.84 0.38
C GLY A 167 6.73 9.63 -0.06
N ASN A 168 5.96 8.79 0.64
CA ASN A 168 4.54 8.59 0.39
C ASN A 168 3.72 9.88 0.58
N ILE A 169 4.03 10.68 1.61
CA ILE A 169 3.41 11.99 1.81
C ILE A 169 3.75 12.91 0.64
N THR A 170 5.01 12.91 0.20
CA THR A 170 5.48 13.71 -0.93
C THR A 170 4.74 13.33 -2.21
N LEU A 171 4.65 12.03 -2.51
CA LEU A 171 3.91 11.51 -3.65
C LEU A 171 2.44 11.96 -3.62
N LEU A 172 1.78 11.81 -2.47
CA LEU A 172 0.38 12.23 -2.32
C LEU A 172 0.18 13.74 -2.43
N LEU A 173 1.12 14.55 -1.96
CA LEU A 173 1.09 16.00 -2.17
C LEU A 173 1.21 16.34 -3.66
N LEU A 174 2.13 15.68 -4.38
CA LEU A 174 2.28 15.87 -5.83
C LEU A 174 0.97 15.54 -6.56
N VAL A 175 0.33 14.42 -6.19
CA VAL A 175 -0.99 14.04 -6.72
C VAL A 175 -2.07 15.05 -6.35
N ALA A 176 -2.11 15.54 -5.10
CA ALA A 176 -3.13 16.48 -4.64
C ALA A 176 -3.06 17.85 -5.34
N TYR A 177 -1.85 18.31 -5.69
CA TYR A 177 -1.65 19.55 -6.42
C TYR A 177 -1.70 19.39 -7.96
N GLY A 178 -2.10 18.21 -8.45
CA GLY A 178 -2.26 17.97 -9.89
C GLY A 178 -0.94 17.93 -10.66
N ILE A 179 0.17 17.60 -9.99
CA ILE A 179 1.41 17.26 -10.68
C ILE A 179 1.24 15.83 -11.16
N ASP A 180 0.77 15.68 -12.40
CA ASP A 180 0.48 14.38 -13.03
C ASP A 180 1.77 13.57 -13.23
N ILE A 181 2.16 12.81 -12.21
CA ILE A 181 3.17 11.76 -12.31
C ILE A 181 2.47 10.51 -12.83
N ILE A 182 2.04 10.54 -14.10
CA ILE A 182 1.59 9.39 -14.91
C ILE A 182 0.83 8.31 -14.09
N PHE A 183 -0.41 8.61 -13.70
CA PHE A 183 -1.36 7.60 -13.23
C PHE A 183 -2.65 7.67 -14.07
N PHE A 184 -2.55 7.18 -15.31
CA PHE A 184 -3.68 6.77 -16.16
C PHE A 184 -3.36 5.41 -16.78
#